data_AF-U5EF45-F1
#
_entry.id   AF-U5EF45-F1
#
_cell.length_a   1.000
_cell.length_b   1.000
_cell.length_c   1.000
_cell.angle_alpha   90.00
_cell.angle_beta   90.00
_cell.angle_gamma   90.00
#
_symmetry.space_group_name_H-M   'P 1'
#
loop_
_entity.id
_entity.type
_entity.pdbx_description
1 polymer ?
#
loop_
_entity_poly.entity_id
_entity_poly.type
_entity_poly.pdbx_seq_one_letter_code
_entity_poly.pdbx_strand_id
1 'polypeptide(L)'
;MSRTHRIVAAAVLAAAPLAAAAPAPAAPVVNKVVVIGIDGTLWSEVAAADAPNLDRLAAEGTLSRTSIAPHTTMSCVSWATALTGVWDTKHGIQDNGATCNAGAFAPYSTVFTQVERERPALSTASIGTWDKIGMIARTGSPQADRVTVTQLDPTGAGLCETTADANATADVVSAITEDGTDLLFTHLDQVDIVGHTLRGVWPQAYRDAIGRVDGLVGKITAAVDARAAAHTNERWTILVTTDHGHKPDGGHGGQSAYETASFVIARGAGFAAGAQHNGYTLADVTPTVLDLLDVAAPANLDGESMVTGGSGDPAAPVPNTPPVDSGITGSSSGSAQGAMVANPLCVLGSGSAGGSSDR
;
A
#
# COMPACT_ATOMS: atom_id res chain seq x y z
N MET A 1 -72.07 38.97 58.42
CA MET A 1 -70.63 38.96 58.05
C MET A 1 -70.16 37.51 58.02
N SER A 2 -70.14 36.89 56.85
CA SER A 2 -69.72 35.48 56.66
C SER A 2 -68.25 35.43 56.25
N ARG A 3 -67.40 34.76 57.03
CA ARG A 3 -65.97 34.58 56.73
C ARG A 3 -65.76 33.21 56.11
N THR A 4 -65.39 33.20 54.83
CA THR A 4 -65.02 31.99 54.08
C THR A 4 -63.53 31.70 54.32
N HIS A 5 -63.20 30.56 54.91
CA HIS A 5 -61.81 30.10 55.04
C HIS A 5 -61.41 29.34 53.78
N ARG A 6 -60.40 29.85 53.05
CA ARG A 6 -59.76 29.14 51.93
C ARG A 6 -58.60 28.31 52.47
N ILE A 7 -58.65 26.99 52.24
CA ILE A 7 -57.55 26.07 52.52
C ILE A 7 -56.63 26.07 51.31
N VAL A 8 -55.35 26.40 51.51
CA VAL A 8 -54.28 26.30 50.50
C VAL A 8 -53.60 24.95 50.68
N ALA A 9 -53.73 24.05 49.71
CA ALA A 9 -53.01 22.78 49.68
C ALA A 9 -51.61 23.01 49.10
N ALA A 10 -50.57 22.81 49.91
CA ALA A 10 -49.19 22.83 49.46
C ALA A 10 -48.84 21.48 48.81
N ALA A 11 -48.60 21.48 47.49
CA ALA A 11 -48.10 20.31 46.78
C ALA A 11 -46.60 20.17 47.05
N VAL A 12 -46.22 19.10 47.76
CA VAL A 12 -44.82 18.71 47.95
C VAL A 12 -44.38 17.95 46.69
N LEU A 13 -43.53 18.58 45.87
CA LEU A 13 -42.88 17.91 44.75
C LEU A 13 -41.78 17.00 45.30
N ALA A 14 -42.01 15.68 45.28
CA ALA A 14 -40.97 14.71 45.60
C ALA A 14 -39.94 14.67 44.47
N ALA A 15 -38.71 15.13 44.73
CA ALA A 15 -37.60 14.99 43.80
C ALA A 15 -37.16 13.52 43.75
N ALA A 16 -37.43 12.86 42.61
CA ALA A 16 -36.91 11.52 42.36
C ALA A 16 -35.38 11.59 42.19
N PRO A 17 -34.60 10.67 42.79
CA PRO A 17 -33.16 10.67 42.63
C PRO A 17 -32.81 10.30 41.18
N LEU A 18 -32.03 11.15 40.49
CA LEU A 18 -31.44 10.78 39.21
C LEU A 18 -30.51 9.58 39.42
N ALA A 19 -30.90 8.41 38.94
CA ALA A 19 -30.00 7.28 38.84
C ALA A 19 -28.91 7.62 37.80
N ALA A 20 -27.65 7.64 38.22
CA ALA A 20 -26.53 7.78 37.30
C ALA A 20 -26.55 6.59 36.33
N ALA A 21 -26.72 6.86 35.03
CA ALA A 21 -26.68 5.84 34.00
C ALA A 21 -25.30 5.16 34.04
N ALA A 22 -25.29 3.82 34.07
CA ALA A 22 -24.05 3.07 33.92
C ALA A 22 -23.40 3.43 32.57
N PRO A 23 -22.07 3.60 32.51
CA PRO A 23 -21.39 3.92 31.25
C PRO A 23 -21.69 2.83 30.22
N ALA A 24 -22.03 3.24 29.00
CA ALA A 24 -22.28 2.32 27.90
C ALA A 24 -21.03 1.45 27.67
N PRO A 25 -21.19 0.15 27.34
CA PRO A 25 -20.06 -0.71 27.01
C PRO A 25 -19.27 -0.11 25.84
N ALA A 26 -17.94 -0.16 25.93
CA ALA A 26 -17.08 0.30 24.85
C ALA A 26 -17.38 -0.50 23.56
N ALA A 27 -17.39 0.19 22.43
CA ALA A 27 -17.59 -0.45 21.14
C ALA A 27 -16.50 -1.53 20.90
N PRO A 28 -16.83 -2.66 20.26
CA PRO A 28 -15.85 -3.68 19.91
C PRO A 28 -14.69 -3.09 19.12
N VAL A 29 -13.49 -3.58 19.40
CA VAL A 29 -12.30 -3.23 18.63
C VAL A 29 -12.44 -3.79 17.22
N VAL A 30 -12.12 -2.97 16.21
CA VAL A 30 -12.13 -3.35 14.78
C VAL A 30 -10.73 -3.11 14.22
N ASN A 31 -10.08 -4.16 13.72
CA ASN A 31 -8.79 -4.02 13.05
C ASN A 31 -9.01 -3.55 11.61
N LYS A 32 -8.15 -2.64 11.15
CA LYS A 32 -8.17 -2.04 9.81
C LYS A 32 -6.77 -2.10 9.23
N VAL A 33 -6.64 -2.42 7.95
CA VAL A 33 -5.33 -2.55 7.28
C VAL A 33 -5.31 -1.75 5.99
N VAL A 34 -4.32 -0.86 5.87
CA VAL A 34 -4.00 -0.17 4.62
C VAL A 34 -2.66 -0.69 4.12
N VAL A 35 -2.63 -1.19 2.88
CA VAL A 35 -1.42 -1.64 2.20
C VAL A 35 -1.13 -0.67 1.06
N ILE A 36 0.05 -0.05 1.10
CA ILE A 36 0.53 0.93 0.12
C ILE A 36 1.67 0.30 -0.67
N GLY A 37 1.40 -0.02 -1.93
CA GLY A 37 2.40 -0.45 -2.90
C GLY A 37 2.98 0.73 -3.67
N ILE A 38 4.30 0.86 -3.66
CA ILE A 38 5.03 1.85 -4.47
C ILE A 38 5.89 1.09 -5.48
N ASP A 39 5.48 1.11 -6.75
CA ASP A 39 6.11 0.32 -7.81
C ASP A 39 7.58 0.76 -8.04
N GLY A 40 8.47 -0.22 -8.24
CA GLY A 40 9.84 0.01 -8.67
C GLY A 40 10.69 0.89 -7.75
N THR A 41 10.50 0.87 -6.42
CA THR A 41 11.10 1.82 -5.47
C THR A 41 12.27 1.24 -4.67
N LEU A 42 13.44 1.86 -4.80
CA LEU A 42 14.62 1.49 -4.01
C LEU A 42 14.71 2.27 -2.70
N TRP A 43 14.79 1.55 -1.56
CA TRP A 43 14.94 2.19 -0.24
C TRP A 43 16.20 3.07 -0.12
N SER A 44 17.30 2.71 -0.79
CA SER A 44 18.50 3.54 -0.82
C SER A 44 18.26 4.90 -1.48
N GLU A 45 17.36 4.96 -2.46
CA GLU A 45 16.97 6.19 -3.14
C GLU A 45 15.90 6.96 -2.37
N VAL A 46 15.07 6.29 -1.56
CA VAL A 46 14.18 6.93 -0.56
C VAL A 46 14.99 7.79 0.40
N ALA A 47 16.04 7.22 0.98
CA ALA A 47 16.93 7.97 1.87
C ALA A 47 17.63 9.14 1.15
N ALA A 48 17.99 8.97 -0.13
CA ALA A 48 18.63 10.02 -0.93
C ALA A 48 17.64 11.10 -1.42
N ALA A 49 16.35 10.79 -1.48
CA ALA A 49 15.29 11.70 -1.92
C ALA A 49 14.79 12.64 -0.81
N ASP A 50 15.23 12.46 0.45
CA ASP A 50 14.70 13.16 1.63
C ASP A 50 13.16 13.00 1.70
N ALA A 51 12.72 11.75 1.89
CA ALA A 51 11.32 11.34 1.88
C ALA A 51 10.75 11.25 3.33
N PRO A 52 10.30 12.37 3.92
CA PRO A 52 10.01 12.45 5.34
C PRO A 52 8.82 11.61 5.80
N ASN A 53 7.84 11.31 4.93
CA ASN A 53 6.67 10.52 5.34
C ASN A 53 7.01 9.02 5.44
N LEU A 54 7.80 8.51 4.49
CA LEU A 54 8.36 7.16 4.53
C LEU A 54 9.34 7.00 5.69
N ASP A 55 10.21 7.98 5.91
CA ASP A 55 11.10 7.99 7.08
C ASP A 55 10.32 8.00 8.40
N ARG A 56 9.25 8.80 8.48
CA ARG A 56 8.37 8.80 9.65
C ARG A 56 7.70 7.45 9.87
N LEU A 57 7.16 6.81 8.83
CA LEU A 57 6.54 5.49 8.94
C LEU A 57 7.56 4.43 9.40
N ALA A 58 8.79 4.49 8.90
CA ALA A 58 9.88 3.61 9.35
C ALA A 58 10.30 3.89 10.81
N ALA A 59 10.27 5.15 11.25
CA ALA A 59 10.57 5.52 12.63
C ALA A 59 9.44 5.16 13.62
N GLU A 60 8.19 5.23 13.18
CA GLU A 60 7.02 4.86 13.98
C GLU A 60 6.71 3.36 13.96
N GLY A 61 7.26 2.63 12.99
CA GLY A 61 7.03 1.21 12.76
C GLY A 61 8.33 0.41 12.70
N THR A 62 8.25 -0.75 12.06
CA THR A 62 9.38 -1.64 11.79
C THR A 62 9.71 -1.63 10.31
N LEU A 63 10.99 -1.46 9.97
CA LEU A 63 11.51 -1.50 8.61
C LEU A 63 12.24 -2.83 8.34
N SER A 64 11.90 -3.48 7.25
CA SER A 64 12.63 -4.60 6.66
C SER A 64 13.25 -4.17 5.34
N ARG A 65 14.50 -4.56 5.09
CA ARG A 65 15.15 -4.38 3.79
C ARG A 65 15.73 -5.72 3.36
N THR A 66 15.15 -6.31 2.33
CA THR A 66 15.41 -7.69 1.92
C THR A 66 15.71 -7.78 0.44
N SER A 67 16.30 -8.90 0.03
CA SER A 67 16.34 -9.28 -1.38
C SER A 67 15.20 -10.26 -1.65
N ILE A 68 14.48 -10.05 -2.75
CA ILE A 68 13.46 -11.00 -3.24
C ILE A 68 14.08 -12.06 -4.17
N ALA A 69 15.40 -12.10 -4.36
CA ALA A 69 16.03 -13.13 -5.20
C ALA A 69 15.70 -14.55 -4.69
N PRO A 70 15.43 -15.54 -5.57
CA PRO A 70 15.53 -15.48 -7.03
C PRO A 70 14.21 -15.13 -7.76
N HIS A 71 13.26 -14.47 -7.09
CA HIS A 71 11.96 -14.07 -7.65
C HIS A 71 12.12 -13.21 -8.91
N THR A 72 11.25 -13.43 -9.89
CA THR A 72 11.20 -12.62 -11.11
C THR A 72 10.77 -11.19 -10.78
N THR A 73 11.65 -10.21 -10.98
CA THR A 73 11.42 -8.80 -10.62
C THR A 73 10.58 -8.08 -11.68
N MET A 74 9.33 -8.50 -11.86
CA MET A 74 8.37 -7.94 -12.81
C MET A 74 7.06 -7.63 -12.09
N SER A 75 6.47 -6.47 -12.33
CA SER A 75 5.41 -5.93 -11.47
C SER A 75 4.22 -6.86 -11.26
N CYS A 76 3.63 -7.45 -12.31
CA CYS A 76 2.51 -8.38 -12.11
C CYS A 76 2.93 -9.66 -11.36
N VAL A 77 4.16 -10.13 -11.55
CA VAL A 77 4.68 -11.30 -10.81
C VAL A 77 4.75 -10.96 -9.33
N SER A 78 5.34 -9.81 -9.00
CA SER A 78 5.60 -9.36 -7.64
C SER A 78 4.32 -8.93 -6.91
N TRP A 79 3.41 -8.21 -7.58
CA TRP A 79 2.10 -7.87 -7.02
C TRP A 79 1.19 -9.09 -6.83
N ALA A 80 1.27 -10.09 -7.72
CA ALA A 80 0.60 -11.37 -7.49
C ALA A 80 1.15 -12.06 -6.25
N THR A 81 2.47 -12.06 -6.05
CA THR A 81 3.08 -12.57 -4.82
C THR A 81 2.57 -11.83 -3.58
N ALA A 82 2.60 -10.50 -3.57
CA ALA A 82 2.15 -9.69 -2.44
C ALA A 82 0.68 -9.94 -2.07
N LEU A 83 -0.19 -10.07 -3.09
CA LEU A 83 -1.64 -10.17 -2.95
C LEU A 83 -2.16 -11.61 -2.86
N THR A 84 -1.29 -12.62 -2.92
CA THR A 84 -1.66 -14.03 -2.68
C THR A 84 -0.87 -14.65 -1.52
N GLY A 85 0.31 -14.15 -1.21
CA GLY A 85 1.22 -14.69 -0.21
C GLY A 85 2.01 -15.92 -0.67
N VAL A 86 2.08 -16.19 -1.99
CA VAL A 86 2.90 -17.25 -2.57
C VAL A 86 3.87 -16.68 -3.60
N TRP A 87 5.04 -17.29 -3.75
CA TRP A 87 6.04 -16.86 -4.74
C TRP A 87 5.66 -17.26 -6.17
N ASP A 88 6.39 -16.72 -7.14
CA ASP A 88 6.24 -16.98 -8.58
C ASP A 88 6.43 -18.45 -8.97
N THR A 89 7.24 -19.18 -8.20
CA THR A 89 7.36 -20.64 -8.33
C THR A 89 6.05 -21.41 -8.07
N LYS A 90 5.10 -20.81 -7.34
CA LYS A 90 3.77 -21.38 -7.07
C LYS A 90 2.70 -20.81 -8.00
N HIS A 91 2.53 -19.48 -8.06
CA HIS A 91 1.46 -18.87 -8.86
C HIS A 91 1.73 -18.91 -10.37
N GLY A 92 2.97 -19.11 -10.81
CA GLY A 92 3.33 -19.39 -12.21
C GLY A 92 3.23 -18.21 -13.17
N ILE A 93 3.09 -16.98 -12.67
CA ILE A 93 3.16 -15.76 -13.47
C ILE A 93 4.65 -15.44 -13.69
N GLN A 94 5.03 -15.10 -14.91
CA GLN A 94 6.43 -14.91 -15.31
C GLN A 94 6.69 -13.56 -16.00
N ASP A 95 5.63 -12.84 -16.39
CA ASP A 95 5.72 -11.57 -17.12
C ASP A 95 4.47 -10.70 -16.88
N ASN A 96 4.51 -9.43 -17.28
CA ASN A 96 3.41 -8.47 -17.14
C ASN A 96 2.28 -8.63 -18.19
N GLY A 97 2.47 -9.51 -19.17
CA GLY A 97 1.60 -9.70 -20.33
C GLY A 97 0.82 -11.01 -20.29
N ALA A 98 1.35 -12.03 -20.99
CA ALA A 98 0.65 -13.27 -21.33
C ALA A 98 0.39 -14.15 -20.11
N THR A 99 1.37 -14.28 -19.22
CA THR A 99 1.21 -15.11 -18.02
C THR A 99 0.47 -14.39 -16.89
N CYS A 100 0.43 -13.06 -16.91
CA CYS A 100 -0.33 -12.23 -15.97
C CYS A 100 -1.84 -12.24 -16.27
N ASN A 101 -2.54 -13.30 -15.85
CA ASN A 101 -3.97 -13.48 -16.06
C ASN A 101 -4.66 -14.14 -14.86
N ALA A 102 -5.99 -14.02 -14.82
CA ALA A 102 -6.83 -14.48 -13.71
C ALA A 102 -6.69 -15.99 -13.38
N GLY A 103 -6.29 -16.83 -14.35
CA GLY A 103 -6.15 -18.27 -14.14
C GLY A 103 -5.09 -18.64 -13.11
N ALA A 104 -4.05 -17.81 -12.95
CA ALA A 104 -2.97 -18.03 -12.00
C ALA A 104 -3.41 -17.99 -10.53
N PHE A 105 -4.53 -17.32 -10.24
CA PHE A 105 -5.05 -17.14 -8.87
C PHE A 105 -6.08 -18.20 -8.47
N ALA A 106 -6.46 -19.11 -9.37
CA ALA A 106 -7.40 -20.19 -9.04
C ALA A 106 -6.87 -21.13 -7.93
N PRO A 107 -5.59 -21.54 -7.93
CA PRO A 107 -5.03 -22.38 -6.86
C PRO A 107 -4.66 -21.58 -5.60
N TYR A 108 -4.49 -20.25 -5.73
CA TYR A 108 -4.04 -19.35 -4.66
C TYR A 108 -4.92 -18.09 -4.68
N SER A 109 -5.98 -18.11 -3.86
CA SER A 109 -6.91 -16.98 -3.77
C SER A 109 -6.20 -15.70 -3.36
N THR A 110 -6.63 -14.58 -3.94
CA THR A 110 -6.14 -13.27 -3.52
C THR A 110 -6.55 -12.97 -2.08
N VAL A 111 -5.81 -12.07 -1.41
CA VAL A 111 -6.13 -11.62 -0.05
C VAL A 111 -7.57 -11.12 0.06
N PHE A 112 -8.09 -10.44 -0.97
CA PHE A 112 -9.47 -9.96 -1.02
C PHE A 112 -10.46 -11.12 -1.00
N THR A 113 -10.31 -12.10 -1.90
CA THR A 113 -11.18 -13.28 -1.91
C THR A 113 -11.12 -14.07 -0.61
N GLN A 114 -9.95 -14.12 0.04
CA GLN A 114 -9.81 -14.78 1.34
C GLN A 114 -10.58 -14.02 2.43
N VAL A 115 -10.40 -12.71 2.54
CA VAL A 115 -11.12 -11.88 3.54
C VAL A 115 -12.62 -11.92 3.30
N GLU A 116 -13.08 -11.68 2.07
CA GLU A 116 -14.50 -11.63 1.72
C GLU A 116 -15.21 -12.98 1.94
N ARG A 117 -14.52 -14.09 1.71
CA ARG A 117 -15.07 -15.43 1.92
C ARG A 117 -15.21 -15.76 3.40
N GLU A 118 -14.17 -15.52 4.19
CA GLU A 118 -14.13 -15.94 5.59
C GLU A 118 -14.80 -14.92 6.52
N ARG A 119 -14.85 -13.65 6.12
CA ARG A 119 -15.37 -12.52 6.89
C ARG A 119 -16.16 -11.55 5.99
N PRO A 120 -17.30 -11.98 5.40
CA PRO A 120 -18.10 -11.18 4.44
C PRO A 120 -18.77 -9.92 5.01
N ALA A 121 -18.53 -9.59 6.29
CA ALA A 121 -18.95 -8.34 6.90
C ALA A 121 -17.84 -7.27 6.88
N LEU A 122 -16.60 -7.67 6.57
CA LEU A 122 -15.49 -6.76 6.35
C LEU A 122 -15.54 -6.28 4.91
N SER A 123 -15.34 -4.98 4.73
CA SER A 123 -15.28 -4.31 3.44
C SER A 123 -13.86 -4.33 2.88
N THR A 124 -13.71 -4.71 1.61
CA THR A 124 -12.41 -4.71 0.94
C THR A 124 -12.36 -3.78 -0.28
N ALA A 125 -11.24 -3.10 -0.47
CA ALA A 125 -11.03 -2.23 -1.62
C ALA A 125 -9.61 -2.34 -2.20
N SER A 126 -9.55 -2.28 -3.52
CA SER A 126 -8.31 -2.14 -4.29
C SER A 126 -8.41 -0.92 -5.18
N ILE A 127 -7.63 0.11 -4.87
CA ILE A 127 -7.66 1.41 -5.55
C ILE A 127 -6.25 1.70 -6.05
N GLY A 128 -6.01 1.51 -7.35
CA GLY A 128 -4.69 1.65 -7.93
C GLY A 128 -4.71 2.33 -9.28
N THR A 129 -3.53 2.53 -9.85
CA THR A 129 -3.38 3.10 -11.19
C THR A 129 -3.55 2.05 -12.28
N TRP A 130 -2.92 0.88 -12.15
CA TRP A 130 -2.78 -0.08 -13.23
C TRP A 130 -3.87 -1.16 -13.30
N ASP A 131 -4.38 -1.48 -14.50
CA ASP A 131 -5.49 -2.44 -14.66
C ASP A 131 -5.13 -3.88 -14.24
N LYS A 132 -3.85 -4.28 -14.25
CA LYS A 132 -3.49 -5.61 -13.72
C LYS A 132 -3.73 -5.72 -12.22
N ILE A 133 -3.56 -4.64 -11.46
CA ILE A 133 -3.98 -4.59 -10.05
C ILE A 133 -5.48 -4.78 -9.94
N GLY A 134 -6.25 -4.08 -10.78
CA GLY A 134 -7.69 -4.25 -10.86
C GLY A 134 -8.10 -5.69 -11.22
N MET A 135 -7.37 -6.33 -12.13
CA MET A 135 -7.59 -7.72 -12.53
C MET A 135 -7.35 -8.68 -11.37
N ILE A 136 -6.27 -8.50 -10.59
CA ILE A 136 -6.00 -9.30 -9.40
C ILE A 136 -7.17 -9.15 -8.40
N ALA A 137 -7.58 -7.92 -8.09
CA ALA A 137 -8.65 -7.66 -7.13
C ALA A 137 -10.04 -8.15 -7.59
N ARG A 138 -10.27 -8.22 -8.90
CA ARG A 138 -11.50 -8.79 -9.51
C ARG A 138 -11.45 -10.31 -9.67
N THR A 139 -10.32 -10.95 -9.37
CA THR A 139 -10.18 -12.40 -9.52
C THR A 139 -10.61 -13.12 -8.27
N GLY A 140 -11.42 -14.16 -8.44
CA GLY A 140 -11.96 -14.99 -7.36
C GLY A 140 -13.47 -14.77 -7.17
N SER A 141 -14.06 -15.57 -6.28
CA SER A 141 -15.46 -15.44 -5.88
C SER A 141 -15.58 -15.77 -4.40
N PRO A 142 -15.93 -14.80 -3.53
CA PRO A 142 -16.13 -13.38 -3.83
C PRO A 142 -14.84 -12.65 -4.29
N GLN A 143 -15.00 -11.55 -5.03
CA GLN A 143 -13.95 -10.59 -5.40
C GLN A 143 -13.97 -9.41 -4.42
N ALA A 144 -13.00 -8.48 -4.50
CA ALA A 144 -13.02 -7.27 -3.67
C ALA A 144 -14.32 -6.45 -3.87
N ASP A 145 -14.86 -5.86 -2.80
CA ASP A 145 -16.10 -5.07 -2.87
C ASP A 145 -15.97 -3.84 -3.77
N ARG A 146 -14.83 -3.14 -3.69
CA ARG A 146 -14.54 -1.95 -4.49
C ARG A 146 -13.23 -2.12 -5.25
N VAL A 147 -13.29 -1.97 -6.57
CA VAL A 147 -12.10 -1.95 -7.43
C VAL A 147 -12.10 -0.68 -8.28
N THR A 148 -11.07 0.14 -8.12
CA THR A 148 -10.88 1.39 -8.87
C THR A 148 -9.52 1.37 -9.56
N VAL A 149 -9.51 1.72 -10.85
CA VAL A 149 -8.31 1.82 -11.69
C VAL A 149 -8.29 3.24 -12.26
N THR A 150 -7.27 4.03 -11.89
CA THR A 150 -7.22 5.47 -12.24
C THR A 150 -6.44 5.76 -13.51
N GLN A 151 -5.58 4.84 -13.97
CA GLN A 151 -5.00 4.87 -15.32
C GLN A 151 -5.86 4.04 -16.27
N LEU A 152 -6.66 4.73 -17.10
CA LEU A 152 -7.68 4.10 -17.94
C LEU A 152 -7.15 3.63 -19.31
N ASP A 153 -5.92 3.98 -19.67
CA ASP A 153 -5.34 3.66 -20.97
C ASP A 153 -4.05 2.81 -20.85
N PRO A 154 -4.05 1.54 -21.30
CA PRO A 154 -2.87 0.68 -21.30
C PRO A 154 -1.75 1.12 -22.27
N THR A 155 -1.99 2.15 -23.10
CA THR A 155 -0.98 2.79 -23.96
C THR A 155 -0.34 4.04 -23.34
N GLY A 156 -0.80 4.47 -22.16
CA GLY A 156 -0.32 5.68 -21.48
C GLY A 156 -0.88 7.00 -22.05
N ALA A 157 -1.78 6.95 -23.03
CA ALA A 157 -2.30 8.15 -23.71
C ALA A 157 -3.52 8.80 -23.02
N GLY A 158 -4.00 8.26 -21.89
CA GLY A 158 -5.23 8.70 -21.23
C GLY A 158 -5.05 9.69 -20.06
N LEU A 159 -4.04 9.50 -19.22
CA LEU A 159 -3.79 10.31 -18.03
C LEU A 159 -2.30 10.28 -17.65
N CYS A 160 -1.74 11.38 -17.17
CA CYS A 160 -0.36 11.39 -16.69
C CYS A 160 -0.26 10.62 -15.36
N GLU A 161 0.77 9.78 -15.14
CA GLU A 161 0.85 8.94 -13.92
C GLU A 161 0.82 9.74 -12.62
N THR A 162 1.39 10.95 -12.59
CA THR A 162 1.24 11.87 -11.44
C THR A 162 -0.22 12.09 -11.05
N THR A 163 -1.08 12.19 -12.05
CA THR A 163 -2.51 12.45 -11.88
C THR A 163 -3.24 11.15 -11.56
N ALA A 164 -2.84 10.02 -12.14
CA ALA A 164 -3.37 8.71 -11.78
C ALA A 164 -3.10 8.37 -10.32
N ASP A 165 -1.86 8.53 -9.86
CA ASP A 165 -1.44 8.35 -8.46
C ASP A 165 -2.18 9.32 -7.52
N ALA A 166 -2.30 10.59 -7.91
CA ALA A 166 -3.01 11.59 -7.11
C ALA A 166 -4.52 11.29 -6.99
N ASN A 167 -5.15 10.82 -8.07
CA ASN A 167 -6.55 10.40 -8.07
C ASN A 167 -6.75 9.14 -7.22
N ALA A 168 -5.87 8.14 -7.37
CA ALA A 168 -5.92 6.92 -6.56
C ALA A 168 -5.77 7.27 -5.07
N THR A 169 -4.85 8.17 -4.74
CA THR A 169 -4.66 8.68 -3.37
C THR A 169 -5.90 9.40 -2.84
N ALA A 170 -6.57 10.22 -3.66
CA ALA A 170 -7.79 10.90 -3.24
C ALA A 170 -8.92 9.90 -2.93
N ASP A 171 -9.08 8.88 -3.78
CA ASP A 171 -10.06 7.81 -3.58
C ASP A 171 -9.74 6.94 -2.36
N VAL A 172 -8.45 6.65 -2.12
CA VAL A 172 -7.96 5.97 -0.90
C VAL A 172 -8.27 6.79 0.35
N VAL A 173 -8.02 8.10 0.33
CA VAL A 173 -8.34 8.99 1.45
C VAL A 173 -9.84 8.96 1.73
N SER A 174 -10.70 9.05 0.70
CA SER A 174 -12.16 8.93 0.85
C SER A 174 -12.56 7.57 1.44
N ALA A 175 -12.01 6.45 0.94
CA ALA A 175 -12.28 5.12 1.47
C ALA A 175 -11.89 4.96 2.95
N ILE A 176 -10.81 5.62 3.39
CA ILE A 176 -10.41 5.64 4.81
C ILE A 176 -11.35 6.52 5.64
N THR A 177 -11.59 7.76 5.20
CA THR A 177 -12.26 8.77 6.05
C THR A 177 -13.77 8.64 6.05
N GLU A 178 -14.36 8.27 4.92
CA GLU A 178 -15.82 8.25 4.71
C GLU A 178 -16.37 6.83 4.90
N ASP A 179 -15.75 5.84 4.25
CA ASP A 179 -16.24 4.45 4.28
C ASP A 179 -15.69 3.68 5.49
N GLY A 180 -14.47 4.00 5.94
CA GLY A 180 -13.78 3.24 6.98
C GLY A 180 -13.47 1.81 6.54
N THR A 181 -13.06 1.61 5.29
CA THR A 181 -12.78 0.29 4.70
C THR A 181 -11.86 -0.58 5.58
N ASP A 182 -12.17 -1.88 5.72
CA ASP A 182 -11.45 -2.81 6.59
C ASP A 182 -10.09 -3.24 6.02
N LEU A 183 -10.06 -3.59 4.73
CA LEU A 183 -8.84 -3.85 3.98
C LEU A 183 -8.78 -2.94 2.75
N LEU A 184 -7.77 -2.08 2.70
CA LEU A 184 -7.53 -1.20 1.56
C LEU A 184 -6.13 -1.43 0.99
N PHE A 185 -6.05 -1.82 -0.28
CA PHE A 185 -4.80 -1.85 -1.04
C PHE A 185 -4.76 -0.68 -2.01
N THR A 186 -3.59 -0.04 -2.12
CA THR A 186 -3.33 0.93 -3.17
C THR A 186 -1.99 0.68 -3.85
N HIS A 187 -1.94 1.04 -5.13
CA HIS A 187 -0.78 0.92 -6.00
C HIS A 187 -0.48 2.29 -6.61
N LEU A 188 0.74 2.77 -6.41
CA LEU A 188 1.26 4.03 -6.96
C LEU A 188 2.43 3.72 -7.91
N ASP A 189 2.32 4.14 -9.16
CA ASP A 189 3.13 3.65 -10.29
C ASP A 189 4.22 4.62 -10.74
N GLN A 190 4.11 5.90 -10.37
CA GLN A 190 4.95 6.94 -10.96
C GLN A 190 6.45 6.66 -10.82
N VAL A 191 6.88 6.07 -9.71
CA VAL A 191 8.31 5.84 -9.44
C VAL A 191 8.91 4.87 -10.45
N ASP A 192 8.22 3.78 -10.78
CA ASP A 192 8.65 2.80 -11.79
C ASP A 192 8.70 3.43 -13.19
N ILE A 193 7.67 4.16 -13.60
CA ILE A 193 7.65 4.83 -14.91
C ILE A 193 8.80 5.82 -15.08
N VAL A 194 9.12 6.60 -14.05
CA VAL A 194 10.29 7.49 -14.06
C VAL A 194 11.60 6.69 -14.00
N GLY A 195 11.60 5.57 -13.27
CA GLY A 195 12.71 4.64 -13.18
C GLY A 195 13.10 4.02 -14.52
N HIS A 196 12.11 3.65 -15.32
CA HIS A 196 12.30 3.20 -16.70
C HIS A 196 12.85 4.27 -17.63
N THR A 197 12.28 5.48 -17.56
CA THR A 197 12.49 6.51 -18.59
C THR A 197 13.68 7.42 -18.32
N LEU A 198 13.95 7.75 -17.06
CA LEU A 198 14.88 8.81 -16.70
C LEU A 198 16.01 8.37 -15.76
N ARG A 199 15.89 7.29 -15.00
CA ARG A 199 16.89 6.92 -13.97
C ARG A 199 18.32 6.87 -14.50
N GLY A 200 18.56 6.22 -15.64
CA GLY A 200 19.90 6.07 -16.20
C GLY A 200 20.55 7.35 -16.72
N VAL A 201 19.76 8.37 -17.05
CA VAL A 201 20.24 9.64 -17.64
C VAL A 201 20.13 10.81 -16.67
N TRP A 202 19.18 10.75 -15.75
CA TRP A 202 18.86 11.77 -14.76
C TRP A 202 18.36 11.13 -13.45
N PRO A 203 19.26 10.58 -12.62
CA PRO A 203 18.88 9.91 -11.36
C PRO A 203 18.05 10.78 -10.41
N GLN A 204 18.27 12.10 -10.41
CA GLN A 204 17.48 13.02 -9.60
C GLN A 204 15.99 13.03 -9.99
N ALA A 205 15.61 12.77 -11.25
CA ALA A 205 14.20 12.64 -11.63
C ALA A 205 13.50 11.50 -10.90
N TYR A 206 14.20 10.38 -10.70
CA TYR A 206 13.70 9.23 -9.96
C TYR A 206 13.52 9.57 -8.47
N ARG A 207 14.48 10.29 -7.87
CA ARG A 207 14.34 10.81 -6.50
C ARG A 207 13.20 11.83 -6.36
N ASP A 208 13.02 12.70 -7.34
CA ASP A 208 11.89 13.64 -7.36
C ASP A 208 10.55 12.90 -7.44
N ALA A 209 10.48 11.77 -8.17
CA ALA A 209 9.30 10.89 -8.22
C ALA A 209 9.02 10.26 -6.86
N ILE A 210 10.05 9.75 -6.20
CA ILE A 210 9.94 9.25 -4.82
C ILE A 210 9.41 10.35 -3.91
N GLY A 211 9.94 11.58 -3.98
CA GLY A 211 9.47 12.70 -3.16
C GLY A 211 8.01 13.08 -3.40
N ARG A 212 7.49 12.94 -4.65
CA ARG A 212 6.06 13.15 -4.93
C ARG A 212 5.20 12.06 -4.32
N VAL A 213 5.59 10.79 -4.51
CA VAL A 213 4.84 9.66 -3.95
C VAL A 213 4.91 9.65 -2.42
N ASP A 214 6.04 10.05 -1.82
CA ASP A 214 6.15 10.28 -0.37
C ASP A 214 5.10 11.28 0.13
N GLY A 215 4.88 12.38 -0.62
CA GLY A 215 3.81 13.33 -0.32
C GLY A 215 2.40 12.72 -0.40
N LEU A 216 2.17 11.74 -1.28
CA LEU A 216 0.91 10.98 -1.36
C LEU A 216 0.76 10.00 -0.19
N VAL A 217 1.83 9.27 0.17
CA VAL A 217 1.90 8.43 1.37
C VAL A 217 1.58 9.25 2.62
N GLY A 218 2.09 10.49 2.71
CA GLY A 218 1.78 11.43 3.77
C GLY A 218 0.28 11.74 3.89
N LYS A 219 -0.43 11.94 2.77
CA LYS A 219 -1.89 12.16 2.76
C LYS A 219 -2.65 10.94 3.25
N ILE A 220 -2.28 9.74 2.79
CA ILE A 220 -2.91 8.48 3.22
C ILE A 220 -2.71 8.27 4.72
N THR A 221 -1.47 8.45 5.20
CA THR A 221 -1.15 8.27 6.62
C THR A 221 -1.87 9.29 7.50
N ALA A 222 -1.96 10.55 7.07
CA ALA A 222 -2.71 11.57 7.78
C ALA A 222 -4.22 11.24 7.85
N ALA A 223 -4.80 10.67 6.80
CA ALA A 223 -6.18 10.21 6.80
C ALA A 223 -6.40 9.06 7.80
N VAL A 224 -5.49 8.07 7.84
CA VAL A 224 -5.51 6.98 8.84
C VAL A 224 -5.43 7.54 10.25
N ASP A 225 -4.45 8.41 10.53
CA ASP A 225 -4.24 8.99 11.86
C ASP A 225 -5.47 9.81 12.32
N ALA A 226 -6.07 10.60 11.41
CA ALA A 226 -7.29 11.35 11.69
C ALA A 226 -8.50 10.44 11.96
N ARG A 227 -8.67 9.36 11.18
CA ARG A 227 -9.76 8.39 11.34
C ARG A 227 -9.65 7.63 12.65
N ALA A 228 -8.45 7.16 12.98
CA ALA A 228 -8.16 6.47 14.24
C ALA A 228 -8.41 7.38 15.46
N ALA A 229 -8.04 8.66 15.38
CA ALA A 229 -8.32 9.63 16.43
C ALA A 229 -9.82 9.88 16.63
N ALA A 230 -10.60 9.92 15.54
CA ALA A 230 -12.05 10.11 15.60
C ALA A 230 -12.81 8.84 16.03
N HIS A 231 -12.25 7.65 15.82
CA HIS A 231 -12.90 6.36 16.08
C HIS A 231 -11.98 5.43 16.86
N THR A 232 -11.90 5.67 18.17
CA THR A 232 -10.95 5.02 19.09
C THR A 232 -11.09 3.50 19.22
N ASN A 233 -12.16 2.90 18.70
CA ASN A 233 -12.34 1.46 18.62
C ASN A 233 -11.69 0.85 17.37
N GLU A 234 -11.29 1.65 16.38
CA GLU A 234 -10.56 1.17 15.21
C GLU A 234 -9.06 1.14 15.46
N ARG A 235 -8.44 0.03 15.06
CA ARG A 235 -6.99 -0.20 15.17
C ARG A 235 -6.42 -0.37 13.79
N TRP A 236 -5.76 0.70 13.34
CA TRP A 236 -5.20 0.80 12.00
C TRP A 236 -3.76 0.29 11.96
N THR A 237 -3.47 -0.53 10.95
CA THR A 237 -2.11 -0.91 10.55
C THR A 237 -1.85 -0.43 9.14
N ILE A 238 -0.68 0.17 8.92
CA ILE A 238 -0.19 0.59 7.62
C ILE A 238 0.97 -0.32 7.24
N LEU A 239 0.86 -0.97 6.09
CA LEU A 239 1.94 -1.69 5.43
C LEU A 239 2.38 -0.89 4.20
N VAL A 240 3.68 -0.69 4.01
CA VAL A 240 4.24 -0.09 2.79
C VAL A 240 5.25 -1.06 2.20
N THR A 241 5.18 -1.31 0.90
CA THR A 241 6.14 -2.18 0.22
C THR A 241 6.41 -1.70 -1.20
N THR A 242 7.45 -2.25 -1.78
CA THR A 242 7.70 -2.22 -3.22
C THR A 242 7.71 -3.64 -3.77
N ASP A 243 7.44 -3.77 -5.04
CA ASP A 243 7.40 -5.03 -5.76
C ASP A 243 8.78 -5.43 -6.30
N HIS A 244 9.57 -4.46 -6.76
CA HIS A 244 10.97 -4.62 -7.16
C HIS A 244 11.76 -3.30 -7.08
N GLY A 245 13.07 -3.37 -7.35
CA GLY A 245 13.90 -2.19 -7.59
C GLY A 245 14.21 -1.97 -9.07
N HIS A 246 15.17 -1.09 -9.37
CA HIS A 246 15.60 -0.74 -10.72
C HIS A 246 17.11 -0.80 -10.91
N LYS A 247 17.56 -1.30 -12.07
CA LYS A 247 18.95 -1.18 -12.49
C LYS A 247 19.43 0.28 -12.45
N PRO A 248 20.74 0.53 -12.25
CA PRO A 248 21.28 1.89 -12.28
C PRO A 248 21.00 2.67 -13.57
N ASP A 249 20.93 1.97 -14.70
CA ASP A 249 20.63 2.52 -16.03
C ASP A 249 19.13 2.56 -16.38
N GLY A 250 18.25 2.17 -15.44
CA GLY A 250 16.81 2.06 -15.65
C GLY A 250 16.35 0.67 -16.11
N GLY A 251 15.08 0.38 -15.86
CA GLY A 251 14.46 -0.92 -16.13
C GLY A 251 14.75 -1.99 -15.06
N HIS A 252 14.07 -3.12 -15.20
CA HIS A 252 14.08 -4.25 -14.27
C HIS A 252 13.72 -5.55 -15.01
N GLY A 253 13.58 -6.66 -14.28
CA GLY A 253 13.23 -7.99 -14.80
C GLY A 253 14.35 -9.04 -14.67
N GLY A 254 15.55 -8.59 -14.32
CA GLY A 254 16.72 -9.41 -14.04
C GLY A 254 16.84 -9.83 -12.58
N GLN A 255 18.08 -10.03 -12.14
CA GLN A 255 18.42 -10.55 -10.80
C GLN A 255 19.57 -9.75 -10.17
N SER A 256 19.83 -8.52 -10.64
CA SER A 256 20.85 -7.70 -9.99
C SER A 256 20.44 -7.36 -8.55
N ALA A 257 21.42 -7.00 -7.72
CA ALA A 257 21.16 -6.56 -6.35
C ALA A 257 20.20 -5.34 -6.30
N TYR A 258 20.20 -4.51 -7.34
CA TYR A 258 19.27 -3.39 -7.46
C TYR A 258 17.85 -3.85 -7.79
N GLU A 259 17.68 -4.73 -8.76
CA GLU A 259 16.35 -5.20 -9.17
C GLU A 259 15.66 -6.01 -8.07
N THR A 260 16.43 -6.82 -7.35
CA THR A 260 15.91 -7.70 -6.30
C THR A 260 15.83 -7.03 -4.93
N ALA A 261 16.30 -5.80 -4.77
CA ALA A 261 16.17 -5.09 -3.50
C ALA A 261 14.70 -4.68 -3.30
N SER A 262 14.16 -5.02 -2.12
CA SER A 262 12.83 -4.65 -1.70
C SER A 262 12.86 -4.15 -0.25
N PHE A 263 11.75 -3.58 0.19
CA PHE A 263 11.55 -3.16 1.56
C PHE A 263 10.10 -3.36 1.98
N VAL A 264 9.91 -3.51 3.29
CA VAL A 264 8.59 -3.48 3.92
C VAL A 264 8.66 -2.55 5.12
N ILE A 265 7.70 -1.65 5.26
CA ILE A 265 7.42 -0.92 6.49
C ILE A 265 6.11 -1.44 7.07
N ALA A 266 6.10 -1.77 8.35
CA ALA A 266 4.89 -2.12 9.08
C ALA A 266 4.73 -1.19 10.29
N ARG A 267 3.64 -0.40 10.30
CA ARG A 267 3.33 0.57 11.36
C ARG A 267 1.95 0.26 11.93
N GLY A 268 1.90 -0.17 13.18
CA GLY A 268 0.67 -0.58 13.86
C GLY A 268 0.96 -1.32 15.16
N ALA A 269 -0.08 -1.77 15.85
CA ALA A 269 0.10 -2.63 17.03
C ALA A 269 0.81 -3.93 16.65
N GLY A 270 1.80 -4.34 17.44
CA GLY A 270 2.62 -5.53 17.15
C GLY A 270 3.92 -5.24 16.40
N PHE A 271 4.10 -4.03 15.85
CA PHE A 271 5.33 -3.61 15.20
C PHE A 271 6.08 -2.59 16.07
N ALA A 272 7.34 -2.87 16.36
CA ALA A 272 8.16 -2.04 17.25
C ALA A 272 8.66 -0.78 16.52
N ALA A 273 8.41 0.40 17.09
CA ALA A 273 8.83 1.68 16.53
C ALA A 273 10.35 1.79 16.42
N GLY A 274 10.84 2.18 15.23
CA GLY A 274 12.25 2.35 14.90
C GLY A 274 13.02 1.04 14.77
N ALA A 275 12.35 -0.11 14.83
CA ALA A 275 13.01 -1.41 14.72
C ALA A 275 13.41 -1.71 13.28
N GLN A 276 14.48 -2.49 13.15
CA GLN A 276 14.91 -3.08 11.88
C GLN A 276 14.73 -4.59 11.97
N HIS A 277 14.00 -5.18 11.04
CA HIS A 277 13.76 -6.62 10.99
C HIS A 277 13.79 -7.08 9.53
N ASN A 278 14.95 -7.53 9.05
CA ASN A 278 15.13 -7.94 7.65
C ASN A 278 14.48 -9.29 7.31
N GLY A 279 13.49 -9.74 8.09
CA GLY A 279 12.74 -10.98 7.86
C GLY A 279 11.40 -10.77 7.18
N TYR A 280 10.96 -9.52 6.98
CA TYR A 280 9.71 -9.26 6.26
C TYR A 280 9.97 -9.18 4.75
N THR A 281 9.24 -10.00 4.01
CA THR A 281 9.35 -10.15 2.57
C THR A 281 8.05 -9.74 1.87
N LEU A 282 8.10 -9.63 0.54
CA LEU A 282 6.92 -9.32 -0.26
C LEU A 282 5.78 -10.33 -0.07
N ALA A 283 6.10 -11.63 0.06
CA ALA A 283 5.10 -12.69 0.25
C ALA A 283 4.41 -12.62 1.64
N ASP A 284 4.99 -11.91 2.60
CA ASP A 284 4.44 -11.82 3.96
C ASP A 284 3.25 -10.85 4.05
N VAL A 285 2.99 -10.03 3.01
CA VAL A 285 1.92 -9.03 3.02
C VAL A 285 0.54 -9.68 3.23
N THR A 286 0.19 -10.66 2.40
CA THR A 286 -1.10 -11.37 2.50
C THR A 286 -1.31 -12.06 3.87
N PRO A 287 -0.41 -12.95 4.34
CA PRO A 287 -0.62 -13.60 5.64
C PRO A 287 -0.67 -12.62 6.81
N THR A 288 0.05 -11.50 6.73
CA THR A 288 -0.04 -10.42 7.74
C THR A 288 -1.41 -9.77 7.75
N VAL A 289 -1.97 -9.45 6.57
CA VAL A 289 -3.33 -8.90 6.45
C VAL A 289 -4.36 -9.86 7.01
N LEU A 290 -4.25 -11.16 6.67
CA LEU A 290 -5.18 -12.18 7.16
C LEU A 290 -5.12 -12.30 8.70
N ASP A 291 -3.92 -12.38 9.27
CA ASP A 291 -3.71 -12.43 10.72
C ASP A 291 -4.30 -11.20 11.43
N LEU A 292 -4.02 -9.99 10.94
CA LEU A 292 -4.54 -8.74 11.51
C LEU A 292 -6.07 -8.63 11.46
N LEU A 293 -6.72 -9.26 10.47
CA LEU A 293 -8.18 -9.26 10.30
C LEU A 293 -8.86 -10.48 10.92
N ASP A 294 -8.12 -11.29 11.69
CA ASP A 294 -8.59 -12.54 12.29
C ASP A 294 -9.18 -13.50 11.24
N VAL A 295 -8.47 -13.65 10.12
CA VAL A 295 -8.72 -14.64 9.06
C VAL A 295 -7.62 -15.68 9.08
N ALA A 296 -7.99 -16.95 9.14
CA ALA A 296 -7.01 -18.03 9.15
C ALA A 296 -6.26 -18.10 7.81
N ALA A 297 -4.93 -17.97 7.86
CA ALA A 297 -4.08 -18.14 6.70
C ALA A 297 -4.10 -19.60 6.20
N PRO A 298 -4.26 -19.83 4.88
CA PRO A 298 -4.10 -21.15 4.30
C PRO A 298 -2.69 -21.71 4.54
N ALA A 299 -2.60 -23.02 4.80
CA ALA A 299 -1.32 -23.68 5.08
C ALA A 299 -0.36 -23.75 3.87
N ASN A 300 -0.82 -23.38 2.68
CA ASN A 300 -0.05 -23.43 1.43
C ASN A 300 0.55 -22.08 1.01
N LEU A 301 0.46 -21.03 1.85
CA LEU A 301 1.19 -19.78 1.63
C LEU A 301 2.71 -20.02 1.76
N ASP A 302 3.50 -19.19 1.07
CA ASP A 302 4.96 -19.15 1.27
C ASP A 302 5.36 -18.09 2.29
N GLY A 303 4.62 -16.98 2.34
CA GLY A 303 4.82 -15.96 3.36
C GLY A 303 4.28 -16.38 4.72
N GLU A 304 4.75 -15.69 5.75
CA GLU A 304 4.27 -15.80 7.13
C GLU A 304 3.89 -14.41 7.66
N SER A 305 3.01 -14.37 8.67
CA SER A 305 2.62 -13.09 9.25
C SER A 305 3.83 -12.36 9.84
N MET A 306 3.99 -11.09 9.51
CA MET A 306 5.02 -10.22 10.05
C MET A 306 4.83 -10.00 11.56
N VAL A 307 3.61 -10.15 12.07
CA VAL A 307 3.30 -10.10 13.52
C VAL A 307 3.99 -11.25 14.26
N THR A 308 4.18 -12.40 13.60
CA THR A 308 4.86 -13.57 14.15
C THR A 308 6.32 -13.70 13.72
N GLY A 309 6.82 -12.82 12.85
CA GLY A 309 8.23 -12.75 12.47
C GLY A 309 8.52 -12.72 10.96
N GLY A 310 7.53 -12.98 10.09
CA GLY A 310 7.73 -13.07 8.64
C GLY A 310 8.50 -14.32 8.20
N SER A 311 8.51 -14.58 6.89
CA SER A 311 9.11 -15.80 6.31
C SER A 311 10.60 -15.68 5.99
N GLY A 312 11.14 -14.45 5.97
CA GLY A 312 12.53 -14.18 5.62
C GLY A 312 13.51 -14.40 6.77
N ASP A 313 14.81 -14.37 6.44
CA ASP A 313 15.88 -14.43 7.45
C ASP A 313 16.15 -13.02 8.01
N PRO A 314 15.82 -12.73 9.30
CA PRO A 314 16.07 -11.43 9.89
C PRO A 314 17.55 -11.07 10.03
N ALA A 315 18.45 -12.06 9.90
CA ALA A 315 19.89 -11.85 9.87
C ALA A 315 20.44 -11.59 8.46
N ALA A 316 19.59 -11.64 7.43
CA ALA A 316 20.02 -11.40 6.05
C ALA A 316 20.64 -10.00 5.89
N PRO A 317 21.73 -9.89 5.10
CA PRO A 317 22.34 -8.60 4.82
C PRO A 317 21.37 -7.73 4.02
N VAL A 318 21.34 -6.45 4.35
CA VAL A 318 20.62 -5.44 3.54
C VAL A 318 21.20 -5.45 2.12
N PRO A 319 20.35 -5.43 1.07
CA PRO A 319 20.82 -5.34 -0.31
C PRO A 319 21.78 -4.17 -0.52
N ASN A 320 22.92 -4.43 -1.16
CA ASN A 320 23.92 -3.40 -1.45
C ASN A 320 23.57 -2.63 -2.73
N THR A 321 22.77 -1.58 -2.57
CA THR A 321 22.25 -0.75 -3.67
C THR A 321 22.61 0.72 -3.45
N PRO A 322 23.89 1.12 -3.52
CA PRO A 322 24.28 2.51 -3.28
C PRO A 322 23.48 3.47 -4.19
N PRO A 323 23.06 4.65 -3.70
CA PRO A 323 22.35 5.61 -4.53
C PRO A 323 23.13 5.92 -5.81
N VAL A 324 22.40 6.02 -6.92
CA VAL A 324 23.03 6.32 -8.20
C VAL A 324 23.15 7.82 -8.34
N ASP A 325 24.39 8.30 -8.37
CA ASP A 325 24.71 9.66 -8.75
C ASP A 325 25.40 9.63 -10.11
N SER A 326 24.77 10.23 -11.12
CA SER A 326 25.51 10.60 -12.32
C SER A 326 26.31 11.85 -11.98
N GLY A 327 27.55 11.96 -12.46
CA GLY A 327 28.37 13.18 -12.33
C GLY A 327 27.78 14.42 -13.02
N ILE A 328 26.48 14.39 -13.36
CA ILE A 328 25.68 15.51 -13.83
C ILE A 328 25.18 16.25 -12.58
N THR A 329 26.03 17.11 -12.03
CA THR A 329 25.70 18.06 -10.96
C THR A 329 24.83 19.23 -11.46
N GLY A 330 23.88 18.94 -12.35
CA GLY A 330 22.96 19.93 -12.89
C GLY A 330 21.94 20.32 -11.83
N SER A 331 22.25 21.40 -11.11
CA SER A 331 21.34 22.16 -10.24
C SER A 331 19.88 22.10 -10.71
N SER A 332 18.99 21.78 -9.78
CA SER A 332 17.54 21.51 -9.88
C SER A 332 16.67 22.71 -10.27
N SER A 333 17.02 23.47 -11.31
CA SER A 333 16.24 24.65 -11.72
C SER A 333 16.09 24.76 -13.23
N GLY A 334 15.13 24.03 -13.80
CA GLY A 334 14.69 24.18 -15.18
C GLY A 334 13.23 23.78 -15.36
N SER A 335 12.40 24.69 -15.86
CA SER A 335 10.96 24.47 -16.09
C SER A 335 10.66 23.36 -17.12
N ALA A 336 11.56 23.14 -18.08
CA ALA A 336 11.43 22.08 -19.09
C ALA A 336 11.70 20.66 -18.54
N GLN A 337 12.56 20.55 -17.52
CA GLN A 337 12.88 19.31 -16.83
C GLN A 337 11.82 18.95 -15.78
N GLY A 338 11.35 19.94 -15.03
CA GLY A 338 10.18 19.80 -14.16
C GLY A 338 8.93 19.33 -14.92
N ALA A 339 8.78 19.72 -16.19
CA ALA A 339 7.70 19.23 -17.05
C ALA A 339 7.84 17.73 -17.40
N MET A 340 9.04 17.20 -17.65
CA MET A 340 9.24 15.76 -17.92
C MET A 340 9.02 14.90 -16.68
N VAL A 341 9.36 15.44 -15.50
CA VAL A 341 9.22 14.75 -14.21
C VAL A 341 7.80 14.81 -13.65
N ALA A 342 7.11 15.95 -13.84
CA ALA A 342 5.68 16.07 -13.56
C ALA A 342 4.81 15.36 -14.61
N ASN A 343 5.41 14.87 -15.70
CA ASN A 343 4.66 14.36 -16.83
C ASN A 343 5.39 13.28 -17.65
N PRO A 344 5.87 12.20 -17.02
CA PRO A 344 6.73 11.23 -17.68
C PRO A 344 6.02 10.46 -18.81
N LEU A 345 4.68 10.42 -18.85
CA LEU A 345 3.92 9.86 -19.98
C LEU A 345 3.27 10.89 -20.93
N CYS A 346 2.92 12.13 -20.55
CA CYS A 346 2.20 13.00 -21.50
C CYS A 346 3.10 13.76 -22.50
N VAL A 347 4.39 13.42 -22.60
CA VAL A 347 5.27 13.84 -23.73
C VAL A 347 5.55 12.68 -24.70
N LEU A 348 5.32 11.43 -24.30
CA LEU A 348 5.57 10.26 -25.14
C LEU A 348 4.26 9.53 -25.45
N GLY A 349 3.49 10.10 -26.36
CA GLY A 349 2.59 9.29 -27.19
C GLY A 349 3.42 8.41 -28.13
N SER A 350 3.99 7.32 -27.63
CA SER A 350 4.42 6.18 -28.45
C SER A 350 4.88 4.99 -27.61
N GLY A 351 4.08 3.92 -27.61
CA GLY A 351 4.59 2.56 -27.67
C GLY A 351 4.81 1.89 -26.32
N SER A 352 3.94 0.93 -26.04
CA SER A 352 4.20 -0.21 -25.17
C SER A 352 5.64 -0.72 -25.30
N ALA A 353 6.25 -1.04 -24.17
CA ALA A 353 7.43 -1.89 -24.08
C ALA A 353 7.09 -3.31 -24.56
N GLY A 354 6.94 -3.48 -25.87
CA GLY A 354 6.93 -4.76 -26.57
C GLY A 354 8.32 -5.01 -27.12
N GLY A 355 9.19 -5.61 -26.31
CA GLY A 355 10.48 -6.13 -26.78
C GLY A 355 10.25 -7.33 -27.70
N SER A 356 10.06 -7.08 -29.00
CA SER A 356 10.22 -8.11 -30.03
C SER A 356 11.71 -8.23 -30.36
N SER A 357 12.34 -9.33 -29.92
CA SER A 357 13.62 -9.75 -30.45
C SER A 357 13.38 -10.67 -31.65
N ASP A 358 13.45 -10.12 -32.86
CA ASP A 358 13.68 -10.92 -34.06
C ASP A 358 15.16 -11.30 -34.15
N ARG A 359 15.46 -12.59 -33.94
CA ARG A 359 16.32 -13.42 -34.79
C ARG A 359 15.87 -14.88 -34.74
#